data_AF-A0A6P7FF10-F1
#
_entry.id   AF-A0A6P7FF10-F1
#
_cell.length_a   1.000
_cell.length_b   1.000
_cell.length_c   1.000
_cell.angle_alpha   90.00
_cell.angle_beta   90.00
_cell.angle_gamma   90.00
#
_symmetry.space_group_name_H-M   'P 1'
#
loop_
_entity.id
_entity.type
_entity.pdbx_description
1 polymer ?
#
loop_
_entity_poly.entity_id
_entity_poly.type
_entity_poly.pdbx_seq_one_letter_code
_entity_poly.pdbx_strand_id
1 'polypeptide(L)'
;MIYVEMKAAVKYSLSIEKTFKVLLDVQNFWMMVISPSGVSAGVGIFYFVANDIRPDTNYRMFYALLEVVFMTIFYSIFGQNIYDESTKLEDVLYHCPWIYWNQQNKKALLITLLYRKGLIVSFFNLVAVNHTVLITVSF
;
A
#
# COMPACT_ATOMS: atom_id res chain seq x y z
N MET A 1 -19.93 11.56 27.05
CA MET A 1 -20.22 11.72 25.61
C MET A 1 -18.98 11.48 24.76
N ILE A 2 -17.90 12.27 24.90
CA ILE A 2 -16.63 12.12 24.13
C ILE A 2 -16.06 10.69 24.14
N TYR A 3 -16.05 10.02 25.31
CA TYR A 3 -15.55 8.65 25.42
C TYR A 3 -16.32 7.64 24.55
N VAL A 4 -17.64 7.82 24.39
CA VAL A 4 -18.49 6.90 23.61
C VAL A 4 -18.20 7.06 22.12
N GLU A 5 -18.10 8.31 21.65
CA GLU A 5 -17.72 8.64 20.27
C GLU A 5 -16.33 8.11 19.94
N MET A 6 -15.36 8.30 20.84
CA MET A 6 -14.01 7.82 20.63
C MET A 6 -13.94 6.28 20.61
N LYS A 7 -14.73 5.62 21.45
CA LYS A 7 -14.86 4.15 21.42
C LYS A 7 -15.47 3.66 20.10
N ALA A 8 -16.46 4.37 19.56
CA ALA A 8 -17.05 4.05 18.26
C ALA A 8 -16.03 4.26 17.12
N ALA A 9 -15.29 5.36 17.13
CA ALA A 9 -14.24 5.65 16.15
C ALA A 9 -13.11 4.59 16.16
N VAL A 10 -12.66 4.18 17.35
CA VAL A 10 -11.66 3.11 17.50
C VAL A 10 -12.20 1.77 17.01
N LYS A 11 -13.46 1.45 17.30
CA LYS A 11 -14.09 0.22 16.80
C LYS A 11 -14.16 0.21 15.27
N TYR A 12 -14.47 1.35 14.66
CA TYR A 12 -14.50 1.51 13.21
C TYR A 12 -13.10 1.37 12.61
N SER A 13 -12.07 2.02 13.19
CA SER A 13 -10.70 1.88 12.71
C SER A 13 -10.17 0.46 12.83
N LEU A 14 -10.49 -0.26 13.91
CA LEU A 14 -10.16 -1.69 14.06
C LEU A 14 -10.84 -2.56 13.01
N SER A 15 -12.07 -2.23 12.62
CA SER A 15 -12.77 -2.93 11.54
C SER A 15 -12.07 -2.71 10.21
N ILE A 16 -11.63 -1.47 9.93
CA ILE A 16 -10.85 -1.16 8.71
C ILE A 16 -9.53 -1.93 8.71
N GLU A 17 -8.77 -1.91 9.81
CA GLU A 17 -7.51 -2.67 9.92
C GLU A 17 -7.71 -4.17 9.68
N LYS A 18 -8.80 -4.75 10.20
CA LYS A 18 -9.12 -6.16 10.00
C LYS A 18 -9.44 -6.45 8.53
N THR A 19 -10.27 -5.62 7.90
CA THR A 19 -10.57 -5.75 6.46
C THR A 19 -9.32 -5.56 5.61
N PHE A 20 -8.45 -4.61 5.98
CA PHE A 20 -7.20 -4.36 5.28
C PHE A 20 -6.23 -5.53 5.40
N LYS A 21 -6.11 -6.17 6.57
CA LYS A 21 -5.32 -7.39 6.73
C LYS A 21 -5.80 -8.52 5.83
N VAL A 22 -7.11 -8.76 5.77
CA VAL A 22 -7.68 -9.78 4.87
C VAL A 22 -7.37 -9.44 3.40
N LEU A 23 -7.47 -8.17 3.03
CA LEU A 23 -7.13 -7.71 1.68
C LEU A 23 -5.64 -7.92 1.36
N LEU A 24 -4.74 -7.64 2.32
CA LEU A 24 -3.30 -7.91 2.18
C LEU A 24 -3.01 -9.41 2.06
N ASP A 25 -3.69 -10.27 2.82
CA ASP A 25 -3.49 -11.73 2.72
C ASP A 25 -3.91 -12.25 1.35
N VAL A 26 -5.03 -11.77 0.82
CA VAL A 26 -5.50 -12.09 -0.54
C VAL A 26 -4.53 -11.55 -1.59
N GLN A 27 -4.07 -10.31 -1.44
CA GLN A 27 -3.06 -9.73 -2.33
C GLN A 27 -1.77 -10.56 -2.32
N ASN A 28 -1.23 -10.88 -1.15
CA ASN A 28 -0.01 -11.67 -0.99
C ASN A 28 -0.13 -13.03 -1.67
N PHE A 29 -1.30 -13.69 -1.55
CA PHE A 29 -1.56 -14.93 -2.27
C PHE A 29 -1.45 -14.77 -3.79
N TRP A 30 -2.13 -13.78 -4.37
CA TRP A 30 -2.06 -13.52 -5.81
C TRP A 30 -0.66 -13.12 -6.27
N MET A 31 0.02 -12.31 -5.47
CA MET A 31 1.38 -11.85 -5.74
C MET A 31 2.38 -13.01 -5.80
N MET A 32 2.24 -14.02 -4.95
CA MET A 32 3.07 -15.23 -4.97
C MET A 32 2.95 -16.01 -6.28
N VAL A 33 1.75 -16.03 -6.86
CA VAL A 33 1.47 -16.76 -8.10
C VAL A 33 1.90 -15.96 -9.32
N ILE A 34 1.63 -14.65 -9.33
CA ILE A 34 1.82 -13.80 -10.51
C ILE A 34 3.27 -13.34 -10.64
N SER A 35 3.97 -13.00 -9.54
CA SER A 35 5.30 -12.38 -9.65
C SER A 35 6.35 -13.26 -10.36
N PRO A 36 6.45 -14.58 -10.12
CA PRO A 36 7.44 -15.40 -10.81
C PRO A 36 7.13 -15.54 -12.31
N SER A 37 5.85 -15.63 -12.66
CA SER A 37 5.40 -15.66 -14.06
C SER A 37 5.67 -14.34 -14.78
N GLY A 38 5.48 -13.20 -14.10
CA GLY A 38 5.77 -11.88 -14.64
C GLY A 38 7.25 -11.66 -14.90
N VAL A 39 8.13 -12.06 -13.97
CA VAL A 39 9.59 -11.93 -14.13
C VAL A 39 10.09 -12.79 -15.28
N SER A 40 9.65 -14.05 -15.36
CA SER A 40 10.06 -14.96 -16.46
C SER A 40 9.56 -14.47 -17.83
N ALA A 41 8.32 -13.99 -17.92
CA ALA A 41 7.79 -13.39 -19.13
C ALA A 41 8.54 -12.10 -19.52
N GLY A 42 8.85 -11.23 -18.56
CA GLY A 42 9.58 -9.99 -18.80
C GLY A 42 10.99 -10.22 -19.34
N VAL A 43 11.74 -11.16 -18.76
CA VAL A 43 13.07 -11.55 -19.27
C VAL A 43 12.97 -12.12 -20.68
N GLY A 44 11.96 -12.96 -20.95
CA GLY A 44 11.69 -13.49 -22.28
C GLY A 44 11.44 -12.37 -23.29
N ILE A 45 10.54 -11.44 -22.99
CA ILE A 45 10.22 -10.31 -23.87
C ILE A 45 11.47 -9.46 -24.13
N PHE A 46 12.25 -9.15 -23.10
CA PHE A 46 13.48 -8.36 -23.26
C PHE A 46 14.49 -9.06 -24.17
N TYR A 47 14.69 -10.37 -23.99
CA TYR A 47 15.59 -11.15 -24.85
C TYR A 47 15.13 -11.18 -26.31
N PHE A 48 13.83 -11.34 -26.55
CA PHE A 48 13.26 -11.35 -27.91
C PHE A 48 13.39 -9.99 -28.61
N VAL A 49 13.20 -8.89 -27.87
CA VAL A 49 13.36 -7.53 -28.40
C VAL A 49 14.83 -7.20 -28.66
N ALA A 50 15.74 -7.56 -27.75
CA ALA A 50 17.16 -7.24 -27.89
C ALA A 50 17.87 -7.99 -29.03
N ASN A 51 17.38 -9.19 -29.38
CA ASN A 51 17.97 -10.03 -30.43
C ASN A 51 17.21 -9.96 -31.77
N ASP A 52 16.19 -9.09 -31.88
CA ASP A 52 15.36 -8.92 -33.09
C ASP A 52 14.89 -10.25 -33.72
N ILE A 53 14.54 -11.24 -32.89
CA ILE A 53 14.17 -12.59 -33.37
C ILE A 53 12.92 -12.52 -34.27
N ARG A 54 12.01 -11.58 -34.00
CA ARG A 54 10.79 -11.38 -34.80
C ARG A 54 10.34 -9.91 -34.85
N PRO A 55 10.92 -9.09 -35.75
CA PRO A 55 10.71 -7.63 -35.77
C PRO A 55 9.25 -7.24 -35.98
N ASP A 56 8.46 -8.05 -36.70
CA ASP A 56 7.03 -7.84 -36.94
C ASP A 56 6.19 -7.79 -35.66
N THR A 57 6.70 -8.33 -34.55
CA THR A 57 5.96 -8.43 -33.28
C THR A 57 6.56 -7.55 -32.18
N ASN A 58 7.68 -6.86 -32.45
CA ASN A 58 8.41 -6.05 -31.48
C ASN A 58 7.55 -4.91 -30.91
N TYR A 59 6.70 -4.27 -31.71
CA TYR A 59 5.83 -3.19 -31.21
C TYR A 59 4.81 -3.68 -30.17
N ARG A 60 4.29 -4.91 -30.32
CA ARG A 60 3.35 -5.52 -29.35
C ARG A 60 4.06 -5.85 -28.04
N MET A 61 5.28 -6.36 -28.15
CA MET A 61 6.15 -6.66 -27.02
C MET A 61 6.55 -5.39 -26.25
N PHE A 62 6.87 -4.30 -26.97
CA PHE A 62 7.16 -3.01 -26.38
C PHE A 62 5.94 -2.40 -25.66
N TYR A 63 4.74 -2.52 -26.25
CA TYR A 63 3.50 -2.09 -25.61
C TYR A 63 3.24 -2.84 -24.29
N ALA A 64 3.48 -4.16 -24.27
CA ALA A 64 3.33 -4.97 -23.06
C ALA A 64 4.31 -4.53 -21.95
N LEU A 65 5.55 -4.16 -22.30
CA LEU A 65 6.51 -3.62 -21.31
C LEU A 65 6.05 -2.27 -20.76
N LEU A 66 5.56 -1.37 -21.62
CA LEU A 66 5.01 -0.08 -21.18
C LEU A 66 3.81 -0.26 -20.24
N GLU A 67 2.91 -1.20 -20.54
CA GLU A 67 1.75 -1.50 -19.69
C GLU A 67 2.19 -1.92 -18.28
N VAL A 68 3.20 -2.79 -18.17
CA VAL A 68 3.75 -3.23 -16.87
C VAL A 68 4.33 -2.05 -16.07
N VAL A 69 5.02 -1.12 -16.75
CA VAL A 69 5.54 0.10 -16.12
C VAL A 69 4.40 0.98 -15.61
N PHE A 70 3.38 1.22 -16.44
CA PHE A 70 2.20 2.01 -16.03
C PHE A 70 1.48 1.38 -14.83
N MET A 71 1.24 0.08 -14.86
CA MET A 71 0.61 -0.64 -13.75
C MET A 71 1.42 -0.46 -12.46
N THR A 72 2.75 -0.59 -12.52
CA THR A 72 3.63 -0.40 -11.37
C THR A 72 3.51 1.01 -10.78
N ILE A 73 3.47 2.05 -11.63
CA ILE A 73 3.28 3.44 -11.19
C ILE A 73 1.93 3.62 -10.49
N PHE A 74 0.84 3.13 -11.09
CA PHE A 74 -0.48 3.23 -10.49
C PHE A 74 -0.53 2.52 -9.14
N TYR A 75 0.00 1.30 -9.03
CA TYR A 75 0.06 0.56 -7.76
C TYR A 75 0.85 1.32 -6.68
N SER A 76 1.98 1.93 -7.03
CA SER A 76 2.75 2.76 -6.09
C SER A 76 1.98 4.00 -5.62
N ILE A 77 1.25 4.68 -6.53
CA ILE A 77 0.40 5.83 -6.16
C ILE A 77 -0.75 5.38 -5.24
N PHE A 78 -1.41 4.26 -5.55
CA PHE A 78 -2.47 3.72 -4.70
C PHE A 78 -1.95 3.33 -3.31
N GLY A 79 -0.80 2.66 -3.25
CA GLY A 79 -0.16 2.30 -1.98
C GLY A 79 0.21 3.52 -1.13
N GLN A 80 0.74 4.57 -1.76
CA GLN A 80 1.01 5.83 -1.06
C GLN A 80 -0.28 6.50 -0.55
N ASN A 81 -1.32 6.62 -1.38
CA ASN A 81 -2.58 7.24 -0.98
C ASN A 81 -3.22 6.53 0.23
N ILE A 82 -3.14 5.20 0.29
CA ILE A 82 -3.62 4.42 1.44
C ILE A 82 -2.81 4.77 2.69
N TYR A 83 -1.48 4.87 2.56
CA TYR A 83 -0.62 5.26 3.67
C TYR A 83 -0.95 6.68 4.16
N ASP A 84 -1.04 7.66 3.26
CA ASP A 84 -1.29 9.06 3.59
C ASP A 84 -2.68 9.27 4.24
N GLU A 85 -3.74 8.62 3.73
CA GLU A 85 -5.06 8.71 4.35
C GLU A 85 -5.11 7.99 5.72
N SER A 86 -4.30 6.93 5.91
CA SER A 86 -4.23 6.25 7.20
C SER A 86 -3.52 7.08 8.27
N THR A 87 -2.52 7.87 7.91
CA THR A 87 -1.76 8.75 8.83
C THR A 87 -2.51 10.05 9.11
N LYS A 88 -3.33 10.55 8.19
CA LYS A 88 -4.20 11.72 8.41
C LYS A 88 -5.12 11.58 9.61
N LEU A 89 -5.59 10.37 9.90
CA LEU A 89 -6.43 10.08 11.05
C LEU A 89 -5.64 10.21 12.37
N GLU A 90 -4.33 9.97 12.36
CA GLU A 90 -3.42 10.23 13.48
C GLU A 90 -3.22 11.74 13.67
N ASP A 91 -2.97 12.48 12.59
CA ASP A 91 -2.84 13.95 12.63
C ASP A 91 -4.08 14.63 13.23
N VAL A 92 -5.29 14.20 12.84
CA VAL A 92 -6.53 14.75 13.39
C VAL A 92 -6.64 14.49 14.90
N LEU A 93 -6.21 13.31 15.37
CA LEU A 93 -6.21 12.99 16.81
C LEU A 93 -5.21 13.85 17.58
N TYR A 94 -4.06 14.19 16.99
CA TYR A 94 -3.08 15.10 17.59
C TYR A 94 -3.60 16.53 17.71
N HIS A 95 -4.35 17.02 16.71
CA HIS A 95 -4.89 18.38 16.69
C HIS A 95 -6.19 18.56 17.51
N CYS A 96 -6.71 17.49 18.11
CA CYS A 96 -7.85 17.60 19.02
C CYS A 96 -7.48 18.45 20.25
N PRO A 97 -8.41 19.24 20.81
CA PRO A 97 -8.17 20.05 22.02
C PRO A 97 -8.15 19.18 23.30
N TRP A 98 -7.30 18.15 23.31
CA TRP A 98 -7.19 17.13 24.35
C TRP A 98 -6.76 17.69 25.70
N ILE A 99 -6.14 18.87 25.72
CA ILE A 99 -5.71 19.58 26.93
C ILE A 99 -6.90 19.82 27.87
N TYR A 100 -8.07 20.13 27.32
CA TYR A 100 -9.29 20.44 28.07
C TYR A 100 -10.12 19.20 28.45
N TRP A 101 -9.66 18.00 28.10
CA TRP A 101 -10.41 16.78 28.35
C TRP A 101 -10.16 16.20 29.75
N ASN A 102 -11.13 15.42 30.23
CA ASN A 102 -11.00 14.64 31.45
C ASN A 102 -9.87 13.60 31.35
N GLN A 103 -9.28 13.25 32.50
CA GLN A 103 -8.15 12.31 32.58
C GLN A 103 -8.42 10.95 31.91
N GLN A 104 -9.67 10.47 31.98
CA GLN A 104 -10.10 9.24 31.31
C GLN A 104 -10.02 9.33 29.78
N ASN A 105 -10.44 10.46 29.20
CA ASN A 105 -10.41 10.68 27.75
C ASN A 105 -8.97 10.86 27.26
N LYS A 106 -8.13 11.56 28.04
CA LYS A 106 -6.69 11.72 27.76
C LYS A 106 -5.97 10.38 27.68
N LYS A 107 -6.22 9.50 28.66
CA LYS A 107 -5.66 8.13 28.67
C LYS A 107 -6.09 7.33 27.45
N ALA A 108 -7.38 7.39 27.09
CA ALA A 108 -7.89 6.64 25.96
C ALA A 108 -7.34 7.18 24.61
N LEU A 109 -7.11 8.50 24.49
CA LEU A 109 -6.47 9.10 23.32
C LEU A 109 -5.02 8.61 23.20
N LEU A 110 -4.26 8.64 24.30
CA LEU A 110 -2.88 8.17 24.34
C LEU A 110 -2.75 6.70 23.90
N ILE A 111 -3.64 5.83 24.39
CA ILE A 111 -3.68 4.42 23.99
C ILE A 111 -3.98 4.28 22.49
N THR A 112 -4.89 5.10 21.97
CA THR A 112 -5.27 5.07 20.55
C THR A 112 -4.10 5.52 19.66
N LEU A 113 -3.39 6.57 20.04
CA LEU A 113 -2.20 7.06 19.32
C LEU A 113 -1.06 6.03 19.36
N LEU A 114 -0.79 5.42 20.52
CA LEU A 114 0.27 4.40 20.66
C LEU A 114 0.00 3.12 19.85
N TYR A 115 -1.27 2.73 19.71
CA TYR A 115 -1.63 1.50 19.01
C TYR A 115 -1.69 1.68 17.49
N ARG A 116 -1.99 2.89 17.03
CA ARG A 116 -2.20 3.13 15.60
C ARG A 116 -0.86 3.22 14.88
N LYS A 117 -0.76 2.49 13.77
CA LYS A 117 0.34 2.60 12.80
C LYS A 117 -0.28 2.82 11.43
N GLY A 118 0.38 3.60 10.59
CA GLY A 118 -0.04 3.78 9.20
C GLY A 118 -0.24 2.43 8.50
N LEU A 119 -1.29 2.34 7.69
CA LEU A 119 -1.58 1.16 6.89
C LEU A 119 -0.61 1.15 5.71
N ILE A 120 0.33 0.21 5.74
CA ILE A 120 1.33 0.05 4.69
C ILE A 120 0.92 -1.15 3.84
N VAL A 121 0.76 -0.92 2.54
CA VAL A 121 0.70 -2.02 1.56
C VAL A 121 2.12 -2.53 1.38
N SER A 122 2.36 -3.79 1.70
CA SER A 122 3.69 -4.40 1.57
C SER A 122 3.62 -5.73 0.82
N PHE A 123 4.66 -6.03 0.07
CA PHE A 123 4.85 -7.35 -0.53
C PHE A 123 5.45 -8.26 0.54
N PHE A 124 4.63 -9.11 1.18
CA PHE A 124 5.08 -10.00 2.25
C PHE A 124 5.93 -9.32 3.35
N ASN A 125 5.69 -8.03 3.64
CA ASN A 125 6.54 -7.19 4.51
C ASN A 125 8.01 -7.03 4.06
N LEU A 126 8.36 -7.47 2.86
CA LEU A 126 9.71 -7.35 2.28
C LEU A 126 9.90 -5.98 1.62
N VAL A 127 8.89 -5.52 0.87
CA VAL A 127 8.95 -4.24 0.13
C VAL A 127 7.64 -3.49 0.35
N ALA A 128 7.72 -2.29 0.91
CA ALA A 128 6.56 -1.40 1.01
C ALA A 128 6.23 -0.86 -0.39
N VAL A 129 4.98 -1.00 -0.82
CA VAL A 129 4.50 -0.46 -2.10
C VAL A 129 4.22 1.04 -1.92
N ASN A 130 5.29 1.81 -1.91
CA ASN A 130 5.26 3.27 -1.83
C ASN A 130 6.08 3.86 -2.99
N HIS A 131 6.20 5.19 -3.04
CA HIS A 131 7.02 5.85 -4.07
C HIS A 131 8.49 5.41 -4.07
N THR A 132 9.00 4.85 -2.97
CA THR A 132 10.37 4.33 -2.89
C THR A 132 10.59 3.16 -3.85
N VAL A 133 9.56 2.36 -4.14
CA VAL A 133 9.65 1.26 -5.14
C VAL A 133 9.99 1.78 -6.52
N LEU A 134 9.42 2.92 -6.91
CA LEU A 134 9.72 3.53 -8.21
C LEU A 134 11.18 3.95 -8.30
N ILE A 135 11.75 4.46 -7.20
CA ILE A 135 13.16 4.84 -7.12
C ILE A 135 14.04 3.59 -7.22
N THR A 136 13.70 2.49 -6.56
CA THR A 136 14.49 1.24 -6.57
C THR A 136 14.46 0.54 -7.93
N VAL A 137 13.36 0.62 -8.69
CA VAL A 137 13.24 -0.01 -10.02
C VAL A 137 13.88 0.84 -11.13
N SER A 138 14.19 2.11 -10.86
CA SER A 138 14.77 3.04 -11.86
C SER A 138 16.30 2.96 -12.00
N PHE A 139 16.97 1.96 -11.39
CA PHE A 139 18.43 1.78 -11.42
C PHE A 139 18.84 0.40 -11.92
#